data_AF-A0A7Y1UUL4-F1
#
_entry.id   AF-A0A7Y1UUL4-F1
#
_cell.length_a   1.000
_cell.length_b   1.000
_cell.length_c   1.000
_cell.angle_alpha   90.00
_cell.angle_beta   90.00
_cell.angle_gamma   90.00
#
_symmetry.space_group_name_H-M   'P 1'
#
loop_
_entity.id
_entity.type
_entity.pdbx_description
1 polymer ?
#
loop_
_entity_poly.entity_id
_entity_poly.type
_entity_poly.pdbx_seq_one_letter_code
_entity_poly.pdbx_strand_id
1 'polypeptide(L)'
;MADFAGFPAETQRFLRELSSNNTKQWFDAHRNDYDDYWVTPAKAFVAAAGDALQGLAPVEAQPKVNGSIFRVNRDIRFSADKRPYKD
;
A
#
# COMPACT_ATOMS: atom_id res chain seq x y z
N MET A 1 -20.57 4.69 -3.60
CA MET A 1 -19.81 4.36 -2.38
C MET A 1 -18.94 3.17 -2.71
N ALA A 2 -17.62 3.37 -2.73
CA ALA A 2 -16.70 2.23 -2.81
C ALA A 2 -16.87 1.39 -1.54
N ASP A 3 -17.18 0.10 -1.70
CA ASP A 3 -17.36 -0.80 -0.57
C ASP A 3 -15.98 -1.18 -0.01
N PHE A 4 -15.56 -0.50 1.06
CA PHE A 4 -14.34 -0.83 1.78
C PHE A 4 -14.68 -1.75 2.95
N ALA A 5 -14.49 -3.05 2.75
CA ALA A 5 -14.74 -4.08 3.76
C ALA A 5 -13.58 -4.25 4.78
N GLY A 6 -12.55 -3.38 4.72
CA GLY A 6 -11.33 -3.52 5.51
C GLY A 6 -10.16 -4.12 4.73
N PHE A 7 -9.01 -4.19 5.39
CA PHE A 7 -7.86 -4.94 4.88
C PHE A 7 -8.01 -6.42 5.26
N PRO A 8 -7.77 -7.36 4.32
CA PRO A 8 -7.83 -8.79 4.62
C PRO A 8 -6.74 -9.21 5.63
N ALA A 9 -6.94 -10.35 6.30
CA ALA A 9 -5.96 -10.85 7.29
C ALA A 9 -4.59 -11.13 6.66
N GLU A 10 -4.59 -11.51 5.37
CA GLU A 10 -3.45 -11.73 4.51
C GLU A 10 -2.57 -10.48 4.39
N THR A 11 -3.13 -9.27 4.48
CA THR A 11 -2.34 -8.03 4.45
C THR A 11 -1.29 -8.02 5.55
N GLN A 12 -1.66 -8.36 6.77
CA GLN A 12 -0.73 -8.36 7.88
C GLN A 12 0.35 -9.45 7.72
N ARG A 13 -0.03 -10.61 7.18
CA ARG A 13 0.92 -11.70 6.89
C ARG A 13 1.93 -11.24 5.84
N PHE A 14 1.45 -10.72 4.71
CA PHE A 14 2.28 -10.19 3.63
C PHE A 14 3.27 -9.12 4.13
N LEU A 15 2.81 -8.16 4.94
CA LEU A 15 3.69 -7.10 5.46
C LEU A 15 4.79 -7.65 6.38
N ARG A 16 4.48 -8.64 7.24
CA ARG A 16 5.49 -9.32 8.07
C ARG A 16 6.51 -10.08 7.23
N GLU A 17 6.04 -10.79 6.20
CA GLU A 17 6.91 -11.54 5.30
C GLU A 17 7.78 -10.61 4.44
N LEU A 18 7.24 -9.48 3.97
CA LEU A 18 7.98 -8.43 3.28
C LEU A 18 9.08 -7.83 4.16
N SER A 19 8.78 -7.56 5.44
CA SER A 19 9.77 -7.07 6.39
C SER A 19 10.90 -8.08 6.60
N SER A 20 10.55 -9.37 6.76
CA SER A 20 11.51 -10.45 6.98
C SER A 20 12.35 -10.76 5.73
N ASN A 21 11.78 -10.61 4.54
CA ASN A 21 12.38 -10.98 3.26
C ASN A 21 12.52 -9.77 2.33
N ASN A 22 12.98 -8.62 2.85
CA ASN A 22 13.01 -7.34 2.14
C ASN A 22 14.09 -7.33 1.03
N THR A 23 13.84 -8.06 -0.05
CA THR A 23 14.71 -8.26 -1.21
C THR A 23 13.88 -8.23 -2.48
N LYS A 24 14.48 -7.77 -3.59
CA LYS A 24 13.78 -7.68 -4.88
C LYS A 24 13.25 -9.02 -5.36
N GLN A 25 14.06 -10.08 -5.24
CA GLN A 25 13.68 -11.42 -5.67
C GLN A 25 12.43 -11.93 -4.94
N TRP A 26 12.39 -11.78 -3.61
CA TRP A 26 11.23 -12.21 -2.84
C TRP A 26 9.99 -11.40 -3.21
N PHE A 27 10.13 -10.08 -3.32
CA PHE A 27 9.01 -9.21 -3.68
C PHE A 27 8.46 -9.46 -5.09
N ASP A 28 9.33 -9.74 -6.06
CA ASP A 28 8.91 -10.07 -7.42
C ASP A 28 8.12 -11.40 -7.43
N ALA A 29 8.50 -12.38 -6.60
CA ALA A 29 7.77 -13.63 -6.44
C ALA A 29 6.40 -13.45 -5.75
N HIS A 30 6.24 -12.43 -4.91
CA HIS A 30 5.01 -12.13 -4.17
C HIS A 30 4.32 -10.85 -4.69
N ARG A 31 4.53 -10.53 -5.98
CA ARG A 31 3.97 -9.34 -6.63
C ARG A 31 2.44 -9.34 -6.56
N ASN A 32 1.82 -10.49 -6.81
CA ASN A 32 0.38 -10.65 -6.79
C ASN A 32 -0.17 -10.43 -5.38
N ASP A 33 0.48 -10.97 -4.35
CA ASP A 33 0.08 -10.77 -2.95
C ASP A 33 0.09 -9.29 -2.54
N TYR A 34 1.07 -8.52 -3.02
CA TYR A 34 1.06 -7.07 -2.82
C TYR A 34 -0.12 -6.40 -3.53
N ASP A 35 -0.41 -6.79 -4.77
CA ASP A 35 -1.48 -6.17 -5.54
C ASP A 35 -2.87 -6.52 -4.94
N ASP A 36 -3.05 -7.77 -4.52
CA ASP A 36 -4.31 -8.30 -3.98
C ASP A 36 -4.53 -7.91 -2.51
N TYR A 37 -3.52 -8.06 -1.66
CA TYR A 37 -3.68 -7.87 -0.21
C TYR A 37 -3.29 -6.47 0.26
N TRP A 38 -2.59 -5.66 -0.54
CA TRP A 38 -2.25 -4.28 -0.16
C TRP A 38 -2.88 -3.25 -1.10
N VAL A 39 -2.56 -3.28 -2.39
CA VAL A 39 -2.96 -2.21 -3.32
C VAL A 39 -4.46 -2.16 -3.50
N THR A 40 -5.11 -3.28 -3.78
CA THR A 40 -6.56 -3.35 -3.99
C THR A 40 -7.36 -2.83 -2.79
N PRO A 41 -7.16 -3.33 -1.55
CA PRO A 41 -7.86 -2.80 -0.38
C PRO A 41 -7.47 -1.35 -0.06
N ALA A 42 -6.22 -0.94 -0.28
CA ALA A 42 -5.83 0.46 -0.08
C ALA A 42 -6.53 1.42 -1.06
N LYS A 43 -6.76 1.01 -2.32
CA LYS A 43 -7.54 1.80 -3.28
C LYS A 43 -8.99 1.93 -2.84
N ALA A 44 -9.60 0.84 -2.39
CA ALA A 44 -10.96 0.85 -1.86
C ALA A 44 -11.06 1.78 -0.63
N PHE A 45 -10.08 1.71 0.29
CA PHE A 45 -9.99 2.62 1.43
C PHE A 45 -9.90 4.08 1.01
N VAL A 46 -9.00 4.42 0.08
CA VAL A 46 -8.84 5.80 -0.39
C VAL A 46 -10.13 6.33 -1.02
N ALA A 47 -10.82 5.51 -1.83
CA ALA A 47 -12.09 5.91 -2.42
C ALA A 47 -13.16 6.15 -1.35
N ALA A 48 -13.32 5.23 -0.40
CA ALA A 48 -14.28 5.35 0.69
C ALA A 48 -13.97 6.55 1.62
N ALA A 49 -12.70 6.77 1.94
CA ALA A 49 -12.26 7.91 2.74
C ALA A 49 -12.46 9.23 1.99
N GLY A 50 -12.21 9.26 0.69
CA GLY A 50 -12.48 10.41 -0.16
C GLY A 50 -13.95 10.82 -0.13
N ASP A 51 -14.85 9.84 -0.33
CA ASP A 51 -16.30 10.04 -0.23
C ASP A 51 -16.70 10.57 1.16
N ALA A 52 -16.16 9.99 2.24
CA ALA A 52 -16.47 10.39 3.61
C ALA A 52 -15.95 11.79 4.00
N LEU A 53 -14.88 12.25 3.36
CA LEU A 53 -14.27 13.56 3.62
C LEU A 53 -14.88 14.67 2.74
N GLN A 54 -15.73 14.32 1.76
CA GLN A 54 -16.45 15.33 0.97
C GLN A 54 -17.30 16.22 1.89
N GLY A 55 -16.97 17.52 1.90
CA GLY A 55 -17.65 18.53 2.72
C GLY A 55 -16.98 18.83 4.06
N LEU A 56 -16.03 18.01 4.52
CA LEU A 56 -15.22 18.31 5.71
C LEU A 56 -13.93 19.05 5.35
N ALA A 57 -13.32 18.69 4.22
CA ALA A 57 -12.12 19.34 3.71
C ALA A 57 -12.03 19.19 2.18
N PRO A 58 -11.33 20.11 1.48
CA PRO A 58 -11.09 20.00 0.05
C PRO A 58 -9.97 18.98 -0.23
N VAL A 59 -10.24 17.70 0.04
CA VAL A 59 -9.27 16.61 -0.15
C VAL A 59 -9.45 15.99 -1.54
N GLU A 60 -8.35 15.85 -2.28
CA GLU A 60 -8.34 15.09 -3.53
C GLU A 60 -7.89 13.64 -3.25
N ALA A 61 -8.85 12.72 -3.15
CA ALA A 61 -8.58 11.31 -2.99
C ALA A 61 -8.27 10.66 -4.34
N GLN A 62 -7.03 10.22 -4.53
CA GLN A 62 -6.56 9.53 -5.74
C GLN A 62 -6.26 8.06 -5.41
N PRO A 63 -7.17 7.10 -5.70
CA PRO A 63 -7.01 5.68 -5.37
C PRO A 63 -6.03 4.99 -6.31
N LYS A 64 -4.76 5.42 -6.27
CA LYS A 64 -3.66 4.89 -7.06
C LYS A 64 -2.34 5.04 -6.32
N VAL A 65 -1.40 4.16 -6.64
CA VAL A 65 -0.01 4.28 -6.20
C VAL A 65 0.60 5.54 -6.83
N ASN A 66 1.40 6.27 -6.03
CA ASN A 66 1.88 7.63 -6.33
C ASN A 66 0.76 8.68 -6.46
N GLY A 67 -0.46 8.38 -6.04
CA GLY A 67 -1.50 9.34 -5.70
C GLY A 67 -1.62 9.42 -4.18
N SER A 68 -2.78 9.01 -3.65
CA SER A 68 -2.99 8.92 -2.19
C SER A 68 -2.40 7.64 -1.58
N ILE A 69 -1.85 6.71 -2.38
CA ILE A 69 -1.15 5.51 -1.91
C ILE A 69 0.35 5.69 -2.21
N PHE A 70 1.20 5.57 -1.20
CA PHE A 70 2.65 5.64 -1.41
C PHE A 70 3.18 4.44 -2.21
N ARG A 71 4.20 4.67 -3.06
CA ARG A 71 4.99 3.55 -3.59
C ARG A 71 5.66 2.77 -2.46
N VAL A 72 5.74 1.46 -2.66
CA VAL A 72 6.40 0.52 -1.75
C VAL A 72 7.93 0.61 -1.81
N ASN A 73 8.53 1.03 -2.93
CA ASN A 73 9.98 1.18 -3.01
C ASN A 73 10.49 2.29 -2.06
N ARG A 74 11.53 1.96 -1.30
CA ARG A 74 12.29 2.88 -0.46
C ARG A 74 13.30 3.64 -1.31
N ASP A 75 13.45 4.95 -1.09
CA ASP A 75 14.58 5.69 -1.67
C ASP A 75 15.82 5.41 -0.81
N ILE A 76 16.75 4.63 -1.35
CA ILE A 76 17.93 4.16 -0.61
C ILE A 76 19.21 4.94 -0.94
N ARG A 77 19.14 5.95 -1.82
CA ARG A 77 20.34 6.67 -2.31
C ARG A 77 21.14 7.28 -1.16
N PHE A 78 20.45 7.88 -0.20
CA PHE A 78 21.05 8.55 0.96
C PHE A 78 20.70 7.87 2.30
N SER A 79 19.99 6.74 2.28
CA SER A 79 19.59 6.02 3.49
C SER A 79 20.72 5.13 4.00
N ALA A 80 20.93 5.08 5.32
CA ALA A 80 21.79 4.07 5.95
C ALA A 80 21.16 2.67 5.84
N ASP A 81 19.83 2.59 5.90
CA ASP A 81 19.08 1.37 5.61
C ASP A 81 18.96 1.16 4.09
N LYS A 82 19.54 0.07 3.59
CA LYS A 82 19.57 -0.29 2.17
C LYS A 82 18.46 -1.25 1.75
N ARG A 83 17.50 -1.55 2.63
CA ARG A 83 16.34 -2.38 2.28
C ARG A 83 15.52 -1.72 1.15
N PRO A 84 15.25 -2.42 0.03
CA PRO A 84 14.63 -1.85 -1.16
C PRO A 84 13.15 -1.45 -0.99
N TYR A 85 12.45 -2.02 0.00
CA TYR A 85 11.02 -1.81 0.21
C TYR A 85 10.74 -1.17 1.58
N LYS A 86 9.61 -0.49 1.63
CA LYS A 86 8.97 -0.01 2.85
C LYS A 86 8.17 -1.16 3.44
N ASP A 87 8.37 -1.38 4.72
CA ASP A 87 7.87 -2.48 5.53
C ASP A 87 7.45 -1.98 6.91
#